data_AF-A0A961QQR0-F1
#
_entry.id   AF-A0A961QQR0-F1
#
_cell.length_a   1.000
_cell.length_b   1.000
_cell.length_c   1.000
_cell.angle_alpha   90.00
_cell.angle_beta   90.00
_cell.angle_gamma   90.00
#
_symmetry.space_group_name_H-M   'P 1'
#
loop_
_entity.id
_entity.type
_entity.pdbx_description
1 polymer ?
#
loop_
_entity_poly.entity_id
_entity_poly.type
_entity_poly.pdbx_seq_one_letter_code
_entity_poly.pdbx_strand_id
1 'polypeptide(L)'
;KFCRENPEAKGVVLESHGLFTWADDAKDCYETTLEVINRAIDWFEVETAGKAAFGGEKHGSLPAAERRRIAAALMPAIRGMVSKDVRMVGHFDDQPAVLEFVNARDMEPL
;
A
#
# COMPACT_ATOMS: atom_id res chain seq x y z
N LYS A 1 -1.07 -12.78 25.32
CA LYS A 1 -1.20 -14.26 25.19
C LYS A 1 -0.09 -14.80 24.31
N PHE A 2 -0.04 -14.37 23.04
CA PHE A 2 1.00 -14.73 22.06
C PHE A 2 2.45 -14.74 22.61
N CYS A 3 2.94 -13.62 23.18
CA CYS A 3 4.33 -13.53 23.66
C CYS A 3 4.66 -14.53 24.78
N ARG A 4 3.67 -14.91 25.62
CA ARG A 4 3.88 -15.93 26.67
C ARG A 4 3.94 -17.34 26.11
N GLU A 5 3.23 -17.60 25.02
CA GLU A 5 3.19 -18.90 24.33
C GLU A 5 4.36 -19.06 23.35
N ASN A 6 4.99 -17.94 22.95
CA ASN A 6 6.09 -17.89 21.99
C ASN A 6 7.24 -17.04 22.56
N PRO A 7 7.91 -17.49 23.64
CA PRO A 7 8.92 -16.69 24.33
C PRO A 7 10.14 -16.36 23.44
N GLU A 8 10.43 -17.19 22.44
CA GLU A 8 11.53 -17.00 21.49
C GLU A 8 11.16 -16.10 20.30
N ALA A 9 9.89 -15.72 20.15
CA ALA A 9 9.48 -14.81 19.08
C ALA A 9 10.06 -13.42 19.36
N LYS A 10 10.47 -12.72 18.28
CA LYS A 10 11.03 -11.35 18.34
C LYS A 10 10.08 -10.29 17.77
N GLY A 11 8.89 -10.71 17.34
CA GLY A 11 7.92 -9.84 16.69
C GLY A 11 6.68 -10.59 16.21
N VAL A 12 5.70 -9.82 15.72
CA VAL A 12 4.50 -10.31 15.05
C VAL A 12 4.15 -9.40 13.88
N VAL A 13 3.76 -10.00 12.76
CA VAL A 13 3.12 -9.31 11.64
C VAL A 13 1.62 -9.48 11.80
N LEU A 14 0.91 -8.37 11.87
CA LEU A 14 -0.54 -8.32 11.94
C LEU A 14 -1.08 -7.95 10.55
N GLU A 15 -1.80 -8.88 9.93
CA GLU A 15 -2.44 -8.69 8.63
C GLU A 15 -3.31 -7.42 8.65
N SER A 16 -3.16 -6.57 7.62
CA SER A 16 -3.84 -5.27 7.49
C SER A 16 -3.55 -4.25 8.61
N HIS A 17 -2.50 -4.42 9.40
CA HIS A 17 -2.13 -3.46 10.45
C HIS A 17 -0.64 -3.09 10.42
N GLY A 18 0.27 -4.04 10.67
CA GLY A 18 1.70 -3.73 10.67
C GLY A 18 2.59 -4.73 11.40
N LEU A 19 3.84 -4.33 11.59
CA LEU A 19 4.88 -5.08 12.27
C LEU A 19 5.09 -4.56 13.70
N PHE A 20 5.09 -5.46 14.66
CA PHE A 20 5.58 -5.20 16.01
C PHE A 20 6.81 -6.07 16.27
N THR A 21 7.84 -5.49 16.87
CA THR A 21 9.04 -6.19 17.34
C THR A 21 9.26 -5.89 18.81
N TRP A 22 10.04 -6.71 19.51
CA TRP A 22 10.41 -6.48 20.89
C TRP A 22 11.81 -7.03 21.19
N ALA A 23 12.48 -6.39 22.14
CA ALA A 23 13.75 -6.80 22.72
C ALA A 23 13.88 -6.19 24.13
N ASP A 24 14.93 -6.56 24.86
CA ASP A 24 15.21 -6.03 26.20
C ASP A 24 15.73 -4.57 26.17
N ASP A 25 16.37 -4.17 25.07
CA ASP A 25 16.86 -2.80 24.83
C ASP A 25 16.15 -2.17 23.63
N ALA A 26 15.91 -0.86 23.69
CA ALA A 26 15.30 -0.08 22.61
C ALA A 26 16.10 -0.14 21.30
N LYS A 27 17.44 -0.12 21.38
CA LYS A 27 18.33 -0.26 20.24
C LYS A 27 18.15 -1.61 19.57
N ASP A 28 18.18 -2.69 20.34
CA ASP A 28 18.03 -4.05 19.80
C ASP A 28 16.64 -4.27 19.19
N CYS A 29 15.60 -3.69 19.79
CA CYS A 29 14.25 -3.71 19.24
C CYS A 29 14.15 -2.97 17.90
N TYR A 30 14.84 -1.81 17.79
CA TYR A 30 14.90 -1.04 16.57
C TYR A 30 15.68 -1.78 15.47
N GLU A 31 16.84 -2.34 15.81
CA GLU A 31 17.65 -3.15 14.87
C GLU A 31 16.89 -4.39 14.39
N THR A 32 16.15 -5.06 15.29
CA THR A 32 15.26 -6.18 14.92
C THR A 32 14.19 -5.75 13.91
N THR A 33 13.62 -4.55 14.09
CA THR A 33 12.65 -3.99 13.12
C THR A 33 13.29 -3.82 11.75
N LEU A 34 14.49 -3.25 11.69
CA LEU A 34 15.20 -3.05 10.44
C LEU A 34 15.55 -4.39 9.77
N GLU A 35 16.02 -5.37 10.53
CA GLU A 35 16.35 -6.71 10.02
C GLU A 35 15.12 -7.37 9.38
N VAL A 36 13.97 -7.33 10.05
CA VAL A 36 12.72 -7.94 9.53
C VAL A 36 12.25 -7.23 8.26
N ILE A 37 12.29 -5.89 8.24
CA ILE A 37 11.92 -5.10 7.05
C ILE A 37 12.84 -5.41 5.88
N ASN A 38 14.16 -5.37 6.08
CA ASN A 38 15.14 -5.62 5.02
C ASN A 38 15.03 -7.04 4.49
N ARG A 39 14.84 -8.03 5.35
CA ARG A 39 14.61 -9.42 4.91
C ARG A 39 13.35 -9.56 4.06
N ALA A 40 12.28 -8.84 4.39
CA ALA A 40 11.08 -8.82 3.56
C ALA A 40 11.36 -8.15 2.21
N ILE A 41 12.10 -7.04 2.18
CA ILE A 41 12.51 -6.35 0.94
C ILE A 41 13.33 -7.29 0.05
N ASP A 42 14.37 -7.93 0.59
CA ASP A 42 15.23 -8.87 -0.15
C ASP A 42 14.40 -10.01 -0.76
N TRP A 43 13.46 -10.57 0.01
CA TRP A 43 12.56 -11.60 -0.48
C TRP A 43 11.64 -11.08 -1.58
N PHE A 44 11.07 -9.88 -1.42
CA PHE A 44 10.23 -9.26 -2.45
C PHE A 44 10.99 -9.00 -3.74
N GLU A 45 12.24 -8.52 -3.67
CA GLU A 45 13.06 -8.29 -4.87
C GLU A 45 13.24 -9.59 -5.68
N VAL A 46 13.53 -10.71 -5.01
CA VAL A 46 13.68 -12.01 -5.66
C VAL A 46 12.34 -12.50 -6.21
N GLU A 47 11.28 -12.45 -5.42
CA GLU A 47 9.99 -13.01 -5.80
C GLU A 47 9.24 -12.20 -6.84
N THR A 48 9.50 -10.91 -6.94
CA THR A 48 8.89 -10.05 -7.97
C THR A 48 9.77 -9.86 -9.21
N ALA A 49 11.02 -10.33 -9.19
CA ALA A 49 11.93 -10.22 -10.32
C ALA A 49 11.32 -10.78 -11.60
N GLY A 50 11.20 -9.93 -12.62
CA GLY A 50 10.67 -10.28 -13.94
C GLY A 50 9.16 -10.58 -13.97
N LYS A 51 8.44 -10.42 -12.85
CA LYS A 51 6.98 -10.56 -12.79
C LYS A 51 6.35 -9.18 -12.88
N ALA A 52 5.33 -9.03 -13.72
CA ALA A 52 4.53 -7.81 -13.75
C ALA A 52 3.70 -7.73 -12.47
N ALA A 53 3.66 -6.55 -11.83
CA ALA A 53 2.85 -6.34 -10.64
C ALA A 53 1.36 -6.59 -10.95
N PHE A 54 0.66 -7.27 -10.03
CA PHE A 54 -0.79 -7.50 -10.11
C PHE A 54 -1.28 -8.09 -11.46
N GLY A 55 -0.51 -9.00 -12.05
CA GLY A 55 -0.84 -9.64 -13.32
C GLY A 55 -0.55 -8.78 -14.56
N GLY A 56 0.00 -7.58 -14.37
CA GLY A 56 0.35 -6.64 -15.44
C GLY A 56 -0.83 -5.87 -16.00
N GLU A 57 -0.55 -5.03 -17.01
CA GLU A 57 -1.52 -4.08 -17.57
C GLU A 57 -2.71 -4.79 -18.22
N LYS A 58 -3.91 -4.39 -17.80
CA LYS A 58 -5.20 -4.73 -18.42
C LYS A 58 -5.74 -3.56 -19.25
N HIS A 59 -5.53 -2.33 -18.79
CA HIS A 59 -6.06 -1.11 -19.39
C HIS A 59 -4.98 -0.05 -19.62
N GLY A 60 -5.01 0.62 -20.77
CA GLY A 60 -4.15 1.76 -21.05
C GLY A 60 -4.68 3.05 -20.44
N SER A 61 -3.82 3.77 -19.71
CA SER A 61 -4.17 5.09 -19.18
C SER A 61 -4.33 6.14 -20.30
N LEU A 62 -5.38 6.97 -20.19
CA LEU A 62 -5.52 8.17 -21.02
C LEU A 62 -4.36 9.16 -20.80
N PRO A 63 -4.08 10.07 -21.75
CA PRO A 63 -3.09 11.12 -21.57
C PRO A 63 -3.34 11.97 -20.31
N ALA A 64 -2.28 12.45 -19.66
CA ALA A 64 -2.38 13.15 -18.38
C ALA A 64 -3.34 14.34 -18.38
N ALA A 65 -3.34 15.14 -19.46
CA ALA A 65 -4.26 16.27 -19.61
C ALA A 65 -5.73 15.82 -19.60
N GLU A 66 -6.02 14.69 -20.24
CA GLU A 66 -7.36 14.13 -20.33
C GLU A 66 -7.82 13.53 -18.99
N ARG A 67 -6.94 12.79 -18.30
CA ARG A 67 -7.21 12.29 -16.94
C ARG A 67 -7.56 13.44 -15.99
N ARG A 68 -6.77 14.50 -16.00
CA ARG A 68 -6.99 15.69 -15.16
C ARG A 68 -8.29 16.42 -15.50
N ARG A 69 -8.63 16.50 -16.79
CA ARG A 69 -9.91 17.07 -17.25
C ARG A 69 -11.10 16.27 -16.72
N ILE A 70 -11.04 14.95 -16.83
CA ILE A 70 -12.08 14.04 -16.31
C ILE A 70 -12.18 14.14 -14.79
N ALA A 71 -11.05 14.08 -14.08
CA ALA A 71 -11.02 14.20 -12.61
C ALA A 71 -11.64 15.53 -12.15
N ALA A 72 -11.26 16.65 -12.78
CA ALA A 72 -11.83 17.96 -12.47
C ALA A 72 -13.35 18.04 -12.68
N ALA A 73 -13.88 17.36 -13.71
CA ALA A 73 -15.31 17.30 -13.96
C ALA A 73 -16.08 16.44 -12.94
N LEU A 74 -15.49 15.34 -12.47
CA LEU A 74 -16.14 14.40 -11.53
C LEU A 74 -16.02 14.83 -10.06
N MET A 75 -14.92 15.48 -9.69
CA MET A 75 -14.58 15.82 -8.30
C MET A 75 -15.69 16.58 -7.54
N PRO A 76 -16.40 17.57 -8.12
CA PRO A 76 -17.49 18.26 -7.42
C PRO A 76 -18.62 17.31 -7.00
N ALA A 77 -19.01 16.38 -7.89
CA ALA A 77 -20.05 15.40 -7.61
C ALA A 77 -19.60 14.40 -6.53
N ILE A 78 -18.39 13.86 -6.66
CA ILE A 78 -17.81 12.94 -5.66
C ILE A 78 -17.74 13.61 -4.29
N ARG A 79 -17.20 14.82 -4.22
CA ARG A 79 -17.10 15.59 -2.97
C ARG A 79 -18.48 15.82 -2.37
N GLY A 80 -19.49 16.16 -3.18
CA GLY A 80 -20.87 16.34 -2.72
C GLY A 80 -21.47 15.08 -2.09
N MET A 81 -21.08 13.89 -2.57
CA MET A 81 -21.54 12.61 -2.01
C MET A 81 -20.89 12.30 -0.66
N VAL A 82 -19.58 12.56 -0.50
CA VAL A 82 -18.81 12.15 0.68
C VAL A 82 -18.67 13.22 1.77
N SER A 83 -18.96 14.49 1.46
CA SER A 83 -18.75 15.62 2.40
C SER A 83 -20.00 16.03 3.19
N LYS A 84 -20.98 15.14 3.33
CA LYS A 84 -22.23 15.46 4.05
C LYS A 84 -21.99 15.71 5.54
N ASP A 85 -21.21 14.85 6.17
CA ASP A 85 -20.98 14.89 7.62
C ASP A 85 -19.69 15.64 7.98
N VAL A 86 -18.70 15.67 7.08
CA VAL A 86 -17.38 16.27 7.32
C VAL A 86 -16.95 17.09 6.12
N ARG A 87 -16.32 18.25 6.36
CA ARG A 87 -15.73 19.05 5.28
C ARG A 87 -14.49 18.33 4.73
N MET A 88 -14.52 18.00 3.45
CA MET A 88 -13.38 17.37 2.76
C MET A 88 -12.78 18.26 1.67
N VAL A 89 -11.48 18.07 1.43
CA VAL A 89 -10.74 18.60 0.28
C VAL A 89 -10.26 17.40 -0.54
N GLY A 90 -10.56 17.40 -1.84
CA GLY A 90 -10.16 16.33 -2.73
C GLY A 90 -8.76 16.54 -3.31
N HIS A 91 -7.99 15.47 -3.43
CA HIS A 91 -6.74 15.41 -4.19
C HIS A 91 -6.88 14.37 -5.30
N PHE A 92 -6.36 14.67 -6.49
CA PHE A 92 -6.30 13.71 -7.59
C PHE A 92 -4.84 13.30 -7.78
N ASP A 93 -4.59 12.00 -7.66
CA ASP A 93 -3.28 11.39 -7.82
C ASP A 93 -3.27 10.52 -9.07
N ASP A 94 -2.41 10.87 -10.03
CA ASP A 94 -2.19 10.13 -11.27
C ASP A 94 -0.72 9.72 -11.44
N GLN A 95 -0.02 9.50 -10.33
CA GLN A 95 1.34 8.97 -10.32
C GLN A 95 1.43 7.61 -11.05
N PRO A 96 2.58 7.29 -11.66
CA PRO A 96 2.77 6.04 -12.40
C PRO A 96 2.38 4.79 -11.60
N ALA A 97 2.75 4.71 -10.31
CA ALA A 97 2.42 3.57 -9.45
C ALA A 97 0.90 3.40 -9.25
N VAL A 98 0.15 4.51 -9.11
CA VAL A 98 -1.31 4.47 -9.02
C VAL A 98 -1.90 3.97 -10.33
N LEU A 99 -1.41 4.48 -11.47
CA LEU A 99 -1.88 4.07 -12.79
C LEU A 99 -1.54 2.60 -13.08
N GLU A 100 -0.36 2.13 -12.70
CA GLU A 100 0.02 0.71 -12.81
C GLU A 100 -0.95 -0.17 -12.02
N PHE A 101 -1.23 0.21 -10.76
CA PHE A 101 -2.13 -0.52 -9.88
C PHE A 101 -3.59 -0.58 -10.39
N VAL A 102 -4.22 0.57 -10.65
CA VAL A 102 -5.65 0.60 -11.01
C VAL A 102 -5.95 0.03 -12.40
N ASN A 103 -4.93 -0.08 -13.25
CA ASN A 103 -5.07 -0.67 -14.58
C ASN A 103 -4.64 -2.13 -14.66
N ALA A 104 -4.25 -2.75 -13.54
CA ALA A 104 -3.73 -4.11 -13.54
C ALA A 104 -4.83 -5.17 -13.67
N ARG A 105 -4.45 -6.38 -14.11
CA ARG A 105 -5.39 -7.51 -14.31
C ARG A 105 -6.00 -8.01 -13.02
N ASP A 106 -5.19 -8.13 -11.98
CA ASP A 106 -5.59 -8.76 -10.71
C ASP A 106 -6.14 -7.74 -9.69
N MET A 107 -6.45 -6.52 -10.15
CA MET A 107 -7.05 -5.44 -9.35
C MET A 107 -8.49 -5.13 -9.76
N GLU A 108 -9.22 -6.12 -10.29
CA GLU A 108 -10.67 -6.06 -10.39
C GLU A 108 -11.32 -5.81 -9.00
N PRO A 109 -12.58 -5.33 -8.92
CA PRO A 109 -13.17 -4.90 -7.66
C PRO A 109 -13.01 -5.97 -6.56
N LEU A 110 -12.21 -5.64 -5.54
CA LEU A 110 -12.12 -6.36 -4.27
C LEU A 110 -13.38 -6.13 -3.44
#